data_AF-A0A1A7YMC0-F1
#
_entry.id   AF-A0A1A7YMC0-F1
#
_cell.length_a   1.000
_cell.length_b   1.000
_cell.length_c   1.000
_cell.angle_alpha   90.00
_cell.angle_beta   90.00
_cell.angle_gamma   90.00
#
_symmetry.space_group_name_H-M   'P 1'
#
loop_
_entity.id
_entity.type
_entity.pdbx_description
1 polymer ?
#
loop_
_entity_poly.entity_id
_entity_poly.type
_entity_poly.pdbx_seq_one_letter_code
_entity_poly.pdbx_strand_id
1 'polypeptide(L)'
;MSELEGEAKEKQRDSSKKKKKKQTETEKEEKEEGRKEEMQVEKEEEQIDGVLLRGIFKLGKKSHDVLLTQTRLTWTPIVPESPTGEVSVLQAGVLLMQDVFAVKVKRRR
;
A
#
# COMPACT_ATOMS: atom_id res chain seq x y z
N MET A 1 32.14 45.28 -38.69
CA MET A 1 32.49 43.86 -38.43
C MET A 1 31.97 43.41 -37.05
N SER A 2 30.74 43.77 -36.65
CA SER A 2 30.28 43.58 -35.25
C SER A 2 28.93 42.88 -35.11
N GLU A 3 28.30 42.46 -36.21
CA GLU A 3 26.95 41.89 -36.20
C GLU A 3 26.94 40.35 -36.15
N LEU A 4 28.07 39.68 -36.40
CA LEU A 4 28.16 38.22 -36.42
C LEU A 4 28.35 37.57 -35.02
N GLU A 5 28.79 38.32 -34.00
CA GLU A 5 28.97 37.79 -32.63
C GLU A 5 27.66 37.72 -31.81
N GLY A 6 26.61 38.46 -32.20
CA GLY A 6 25.32 38.45 -31.51
C GLY A 6 24.53 37.16 -31.73
N GLU A 7 24.49 36.67 -32.97
CA GLU A 7 23.69 35.50 -33.36
C GLU A 7 24.23 34.18 -32.78
N ALA A 8 25.54 34.06 -32.59
CA ALA A 8 26.17 32.86 -32.04
C ALA A 8 25.87 32.66 -30.54
N LYS A 9 25.76 33.76 -29.77
CA LYS A 9 25.46 33.71 -28.33
C LYS A 9 23.98 33.44 -28.04
N GLU A 10 23.07 33.85 -28.93
CA GLU A 10 21.63 33.59 -28.78
C GLU A 10 21.30 32.10 -29.04
N LYS A 11 21.88 31.50 -30.08
CA LYS A 11 21.70 30.07 -30.42
C LYS A 11 22.25 29.12 -29.33
N GLN A 12 23.30 29.51 -28.60
CA GLN A 12 23.83 28.73 -27.47
C GLN A 12 22.93 28.78 -26.21
N ARG A 13 22.18 29.86 -26.00
CA ARG A 13 21.26 30.01 -24.86
C ARG A 13 19.96 29.24 -25.05
N ASP A 14 19.48 29.11 -26.29
CA ASP A 14 18.26 28.37 -26.59
C ASP A 14 18.44 26.85 -26.45
N SER A 15 19.56 26.33 -26.95
CA SER A 15 19.92 24.90 -26.88
C SER A 15 20.11 24.39 -25.44
N SER A 16 20.64 25.21 -24.54
CA SER A 16 20.81 24.88 -23.12
C SER A 16 19.48 24.86 -22.35
N LYS A 17 18.54 25.77 -22.65
CA LYS A 17 17.16 25.73 -22.14
C LYS A 17 16.42 24.47 -22.60
N LYS A 18 16.56 24.10 -23.88
CA LYS A 18 15.95 22.89 -24.45
C LYS A 18 16.50 21.62 -23.82
N LYS A 19 17.80 21.55 -23.54
CA LYS A 19 18.43 20.40 -22.85
C LYS A 19 17.96 20.26 -21.40
N LYS A 20 17.83 21.38 -20.68
CA LYS A 20 17.33 21.38 -19.29
C LYS A 20 15.87 20.93 -19.21
N LYS A 21 15.01 21.40 -20.11
CA LYS A 21 13.59 21.00 -20.17
C LYS A 21 13.45 19.48 -20.43
N LYS A 22 14.25 18.94 -21.35
CA LYS A 22 14.23 17.50 -21.67
C LYS A 22 14.65 16.63 -20.47
N GLN A 23 15.66 17.05 -19.71
CA GLN A 23 16.08 16.32 -18.50
C GLN A 23 14.99 16.28 -17.42
N THR A 24 14.28 17.40 -17.20
CA THR A 24 13.22 17.46 -16.18
C THR A 24 11.99 16.64 -16.57
N GLU A 25 11.75 16.42 -17.86
CA GLU A 25 10.67 15.56 -18.35
C GLU A 25 11.01 14.08 -18.12
N THR A 26 12.24 13.64 -18.44
CA THR A 26 12.70 12.27 -18.15
C THR A 26 12.70 11.92 -16.66
N GLU A 27 13.18 12.81 -15.77
CA GLU A 27 13.17 12.54 -14.33
C GLU A 27 11.75 12.43 -13.76
N LYS A 28 10.77 13.12 -14.36
CA LYS A 28 9.36 13.01 -13.97
C LYS A 28 8.74 11.71 -14.44
N GLU A 29 9.06 11.26 -15.64
CA GLU A 29 8.61 9.96 -16.16
C GLU A 29 9.17 8.80 -15.32
N GLU A 30 10.48 8.78 -15.04
CA GLU A 30 11.12 7.75 -14.20
C GLU A 30 10.51 7.70 -12.79
N LYS A 31 10.19 8.86 -12.20
CA LYS A 31 9.59 8.94 -10.87
C LYS A 31 8.12 8.51 -10.85
N GLU A 32 7.37 8.76 -11.93
CA GLU A 32 6.02 8.24 -12.09
C GLU A 32 6.01 6.74 -12.34
N GLU A 33 6.97 6.23 -13.10
CA GLU A 33 7.13 4.82 -13.43
C GLU A 33 7.49 4.02 -12.17
N GLY A 34 8.49 4.46 -11.40
CA GLY A 34 8.83 3.85 -10.11
C GLY A 34 7.66 3.84 -9.10
N ARG A 35 6.83 4.90 -9.09
CA ARG A 35 5.64 4.96 -8.22
C ARG A 35 4.53 4.01 -8.68
N LYS A 36 4.40 3.79 -10.00
CA LYS A 36 3.45 2.84 -10.58
C LYS A 36 3.91 1.40 -10.33
N GLU A 37 5.23 1.14 -10.39
CA GLU A 37 5.83 -0.15 -10.04
C GLU A 37 5.65 -0.47 -8.56
N GLU A 38 5.94 0.44 -7.63
CA GLU A 38 5.70 0.24 -6.19
C GLU A 38 4.22 -0.10 -5.90
N MET A 39 3.30 0.64 -6.52
CA MET A 39 1.86 0.41 -6.37
C MET A 39 1.40 -0.89 -7.03
N GLN A 40 2.07 -1.36 -8.09
CA GLN A 40 1.80 -2.66 -8.71
C GLN A 40 2.34 -3.80 -7.83
N VAL A 41 3.52 -3.66 -7.26
CA VAL A 41 4.11 -4.65 -6.34
C VAL A 41 3.27 -4.78 -5.07
N GLU A 42 2.80 -3.69 -4.46
CA GLU A 42 1.86 -3.79 -3.32
C GLU A 42 0.57 -4.54 -3.72
N LYS A 43 0.06 -4.30 -4.92
CA LYS A 43 -1.17 -4.93 -5.42
C LYS A 43 -0.96 -6.40 -5.79
N GLU A 44 0.22 -6.76 -6.28
CA GLU A 44 0.60 -8.15 -6.56
C GLU A 44 0.89 -8.91 -5.26
N GLU A 45 1.51 -8.29 -4.26
CA GLU A 45 1.63 -8.85 -2.92
C GLU A 45 0.26 -9.13 -2.30
N GLU A 46 -0.70 -8.21 -2.46
CA GLU A 46 -2.10 -8.45 -2.06
C GLU A 46 -2.76 -9.60 -2.84
N GLN A 47 -2.37 -9.85 -4.09
CA GLN A 47 -2.93 -10.93 -4.92
C GLN A 47 -2.32 -12.30 -4.67
N ILE A 48 -1.08 -12.37 -4.17
CA ILE A 48 -0.39 -13.63 -3.86
C ILE A 48 -0.62 -14.05 -2.39
N ASP A 49 -1.12 -13.14 -1.54
CA ASP A 49 -1.42 -13.43 -0.14
C ASP A 49 -2.62 -14.38 0.00
N GLY A 50 -2.36 -15.66 -0.20
CA GLY A 50 -3.36 -16.73 -0.22
C GLY A 50 -4.14 -16.77 1.09
N VAL A 51 -5.47 -16.76 0.98
CA VAL A 51 -6.36 -16.89 2.14
C VAL A 51 -6.20 -18.29 2.73
N LEU A 52 -5.64 -18.36 3.93
CA LEU A 52 -5.47 -19.62 4.67
C LEU A 52 -6.74 -20.01 5.41
N LEU A 53 -7.43 -19.03 5.99
CA LEU A 53 -8.65 -19.25 6.75
C LEU A 53 -9.52 -17.99 6.77
N ARG A 54 -10.83 -18.19 6.61
CA ARG A 54 -11.84 -17.17 6.85
C ARG A 54 -12.99 -17.74 7.64
N GLY A 55 -13.51 -16.99 8.60
CA GLY A 55 -14.73 -17.40 9.29
C GLY A 55 -15.08 -16.54 10.49
N ILE A 56 -16.20 -16.87 11.11
CA ILE A 56 -16.71 -16.14 12.27
C ILE A 56 -16.20 -16.80 13.55
N PHE A 57 -15.41 -16.05 14.32
CA PHE A 57 -14.84 -16.51 15.58
C PHE A 57 -15.37 -15.68 16.74
N LYS A 58 -15.56 -16.34 17.89
CA LYS A 58 -15.85 -15.65 19.14
C LYS A 58 -14.54 -15.17 19.77
N LEU A 59 -14.33 -13.86 19.83
CA LEU A 59 -13.27 -13.25 20.61
C LEU A 59 -13.89 -12.63 21.88
N GLY A 60 -13.52 -13.18 23.03
CA GLY A 60 -14.13 -12.83 24.31
C GLY A 60 -15.64 -13.10 24.29
N LYS A 61 -16.44 -12.02 24.36
CA LYS A 61 -17.91 -12.08 24.42
C LYS A 61 -18.61 -11.81 23.08
N LYS A 62 -17.88 -11.43 22.02
CA LYS A 62 -18.48 -11.04 20.72
C LYS A 62 -17.92 -11.86 19.56
N SER A 63 -18.73 -11.98 18.52
CA SER A 63 -18.33 -12.61 17.25
C SER A 63 -17.61 -11.59 16.36
N HIS A 64 -16.56 -12.04 15.69
CA HIS A 64 -15.81 -11.26 14.71
C HIS A 64 -15.67 -12.06 13.43
N ASP A 65 -15.72 -11.40 12.28
CA ASP A 65 -15.24 -11.96 11.02
C ASP A 65 -13.71 -11.92 11.06
N VAL A 66 -13.08 -13.08 10.92
CA VAL A 66 -11.63 -13.25 10.97
C VAL A 66 -11.15 -13.72 9.61
N LEU A 67 -10.14 -13.02 9.08
CA LEU A 67 -9.44 -13.38 7.87
C LEU A 67 -7.95 -13.57 8.18
N LEU A 68 -7.47 -14.77 7.93
CA LEU A 68 -6.07 -15.14 8.04
C LEU A 68 -5.53 -15.40 6.63
N THR A 69 -4.55 -14.59 6.25
CA THR A 69 -3.75 -14.76 5.03
C THR A 69 -2.35 -15.25 5.39
N GLN A 70 -1.47 -15.41 4.41
CA GLN A 70 -0.09 -15.82 4.64
C GLN A 70 0.71 -14.73 5.36
N THR A 71 0.38 -13.46 5.16
CA THR A 71 1.13 -12.34 5.72
C THR A 71 0.41 -11.58 6.83
N ARG A 72 -0.93 -11.69 6.95
CA ARG A 72 -1.73 -10.89 7.90
C ARG A 72 -2.88 -11.66 8.53
N LEU A 73 -3.28 -11.23 9.73
CA LEU A 73 -4.49 -11.62 10.43
C LEU A 73 -5.33 -10.37 10.68
N THR A 74 -6.55 -10.35 10.18
CA THR A 74 -7.52 -9.27 10.44
C THR A 74 -8.73 -9.82 11.17
N TRP A 75 -9.29 -9.02 12.08
CA TRP A 75 -10.55 -9.33 12.73
C TRP A 75 -11.44 -8.10 12.82
N THR A 76 -12.70 -8.27 12.43
CA THR A 76 -13.68 -7.19 12.42
C THR A 76 -14.89 -7.60 13.26
N PRO A 77 -15.27 -6.82 14.29
CA PRO A 77 -16.44 -7.13 15.10
C PRO A 77 -17.71 -7.14 14.25
N ILE A 78 -18.55 -8.15 14.45
CA ILE A 78 -19.86 -8.22 13.81
C ILE A 78 -20.86 -7.49 14.70
N VAL A 79 -21.46 -6.41 14.18
CA VAL A 79 -22.48 -5.63 14.90
C VAL A 79 -23.86 -6.12 14.47
N PRO A 80 -24.67 -6.67 15.39
CA PRO A 80 -26.06 -7.01 15.08
C PRO A 80 -26.90 -5.75 14.90
N GLU A 81 -27.96 -5.84 14.10
CA GLU A 81 -28.88 -4.73 13.80
C GLU A 81 -29.55 -4.16 15.06
N SER A 82 -29.80 -5.00 16.07
CA SER A 82 -30.33 -4.60 17.38
C SER A 82 -29.31 -4.93 18.49
N PRO A 83 -28.45 -3.98 18.90
CA PRO A 83 -27.53 -4.20 20.02
C PRO A 83 -28.34 -4.26 21.33
N THR A 84 -28.63 -5.46 21.83
CA THR A 84 -29.35 -5.68 23.11
C THR A 84 -28.49 -5.39 24.35
N GLY A 85 -27.40 -4.63 24.24
CA GLY A 85 -26.50 -4.34 25.36
C GLY A 85 -25.50 -3.24 25.03
N GLU A 86 -24.74 -2.81 26.05
CA GLU A 86 -23.71 -1.77 25.90
C GLU A 86 -22.77 -2.09 24.74
N VAL A 87 -22.68 -1.15 23.80
CA VAL A 87 -21.78 -1.22 22.65
C VAL A 87 -20.37 -1.01 23.16
N SER A 88 -19.75 -2.05 23.74
CA SER A 88 -18.31 -2.05 23.90
C SER A 88 -17.73 -1.97 22.49
N VAL A 89 -17.09 -0.85 22.17
CA VAL A 89 -16.38 -0.60 20.91
C VAL A 89 -15.19 -1.56 20.88
N LEU A 90 -15.43 -2.81 20.50
CA LEU A 90 -14.33 -3.71 20.17
C LEU A 90 -13.73 -3.17 18.88
N GLN A 91 -12.46 -2.83 18.92
CA GLN A 91 -11.76 -2.34 17.73
C GLN A 91 -11.55 -3.50 16.76
N ALA A 92 -11.80 -3.22 15.48
CA ALA A 92 -11.20 -4.00 14.43
C ALA A 92 -9.68 -3.95 14.57
N GLY A 93 -9.02 -5.07 14.31
CA GLY A 93 -7.58 -5.18 14.46
C GLY A 93 -6.93 -5.86 13.27
N VAL A 94 -5.67 -5.50 13.06
CA VAL A 94 -4.79 -6.07 12.05
C VAL A 94 -3.50 -6.47 12.75
N LEU A 95 -3.00 -7.64 12.42
CA LEU A 95 -1.75 -8.17 12.94
C LEU A 95 -0.94 -8.77 11.79
N LEU A 96 0.30 -8.33 11.62
CA LEU A 96 1.19 -8.87 10.60
C LEU A 96 1.83 -10.17 11.11
N MET A 97 1.93 -11.19 10.26
CA MET A 97 2.55 -12.47 10.61
C MET A 97 4.03 -12.32 10.97
N GLN A 98 4.69 -11.27 10.45
CA GLN A 98 6.08 -10.93 10.79
C GLN A 98 6.24 -10.56 12.28
N ASP A 99 5.19 -10.06 12.93
CA ASP A 99 5.19 -9.67 14.34
C ASP A 99 4.81 -10.84 15.29
N VAL A 100 4.48 -12.01 14.74
CA VAL A 100 4.11 -13.20 15.53
C VAL A 100 5.35 -14.01 15.88
N PHE A 101 5.71 -14.03 17.16
CA PHE A 101 6.82 -14.86 17.63
C PHE A 101 6.43 -16.33 17.85
N ALA A 102 5.20 -16.61 18.28
CA ALA A 102 4.75 -17.96 18.57
C ALA A 102 3.23 -18.11 18.44
N VAL A 103 2.78 -19.31 18.07
CA VAL A 103 1.36 -19.67 17.97
C VAL A 103 1.01 -20.82 18.90
N LYS A 104 -0.18 -20.75 19.50
CA LYS A 104 -0.71 -21.82 20.36
C LYS A 104 -1.84 -22.54 19.66
N VAL A 105 -1.62 -23.81 19.33
CA VAL A 105 -2.64 -24.65 18.68
C VAL A 105 -3.51 -25.33 19.73
N LYS A 106 -4.84 -25.20 19.58
CA LYS A 106 -5.83 -25.92 20.40
C LYS A 106 -6.47 -27.04 19.58
N ARG A 107 -6.07 -28.30 19.82
CA ARG A 107 -6.74 -29.48 19.26
C ARG A 107 -8.04 -29.77 20.00
N ARG A 108 -9.06 -30.21 19.26
CA ARG A 108 -10.26 -30.84 19.82
C ARG A 108 -10.09 -32.37 19.77
N ARG A 109 -10.54 -33.06 20.80
CA ARG A 109 -10.62 -34.53 20.88
C ARG A 109 -12.08 -34.94 20.80
#